data_AF-A0A0F9AYJ4-F1
#
_entry.id   AF-A0A0F9AYJ4-F1
#
_cell.length_a   1.000
_cell.length_b   1.000
_cell.length_c   1.000
_cell.angle_alpha   90.00
_cell.angle_beta   90.00
_cell.angle_gamma   90.00
#
_symmetry.space_group_name_H-M   'P 1'
#
loop_
_entity.id
_entity.type
_entity.pdbx_description
1 polymer ?
#
loop_
_entity_poly.entity_id
_entity_poly.type
_entity_poly.pdbx_seq_one_letter_code
_entity_poly.pdbx_strand_id
1 'polypeptide(L)'
;KGGSVITYITGINLTVMMNDLQTWSQKNFGDNKGINHLGPLIGMQEELGELAHIALKKHQDIRRDEEFSKPDDLGILPEHDALADILVYWLDYCWRIGIQDPEYLVEKVLYQRVLKRNWKKHRKIGQKID
;
A
#
# COMPACT_ATOMS: atom_id res chain seq x y z
N LYS A 1 -27.06 -21.97 9.48
CA LYS A 1 -26.28 -21.20 8.48
C LYS A 1 -25.14 -20.52 9.22
N GLY A 2 -24.00 -21.20 9.32
CA GLY A 2 -22.85 -20.73 10.10
C GLY A 2 -22.18 -19.56 9.39
N GLY A 3 -22.11 -18.41 10.06
CA GLY A 3 -21.22 -17.34 9.65
C GLY A 3 -19.78 -17.83 9.79
N SER A 4 -19.00 -17.69 8.72
CA SER A 4 -17.56 -17.91 8.77
C SER A 4 -16.99 -16.92 9.79
N VAL A 5 -16.51 -17.44 10.91
CA VAL A 5 -15.68 -16.69 11.84
C VAL A 5 -14.38 -16.46 11.10
N ILE A 6 -14.15 -15.23 10.65
CA ILE A 6 -12.85 -14.82 10.15
C ILE A 6 -11.92 -14.80 11.35
N THR A 7 -11.10 -15.83 11.46
CA THR A 7 -10.00 -15.88 12.41
C THR A 7 -8.98 -14.84 11.96
N TYR A 8 -8.84 -13.73 12.69
CA TYR A 8 -7.73 -12.82 12.47
C TYR A 8 -6.45 -13.59 12.76
N ILE A 9 -5.62 -13.77 11.72
CA ILE A 9 -4.27 -14.26 11.87
C ILE A 9 -3.60 -13.32 12.88
N THR A 10 -3.01 -13.88 13.94
CA THR A 10 -2.12 -13.16 14.86
C THR A 10 -0.92 -12.67 14.03
N GLY A 11 -1.08 -11.53 13.38
CA GLY A 11 -0.23 -11.03 12.31
C GLY A 11 0.11 -9.57 12.51
N ILE A 12 1.06 -9.11 11.71
CA ILE A 12 1.56 -7.73 11.68
C ILE A 12 0.37 -6.75 11.68
N ASN A 13 0.33 -5.89 12.69
CA ASN A 13 -0.68 -4.86 12.88
C ASN A 13 -0.20 -3.58 12.18
N LEU A 14 -1.04 -2.99 11.32
CA LEU A 14 -0.68 -1.81 10.53
C LEU A 14 -0.42 -0.59 11.42
N THR A 15 -1.16 -0.44 12.51
CA THR A 15 -0.89 0.62 13.51
C THR A 15 0.50 0.44 14.15
N VAL A 16 0.85 -0.78 14.56
CA VAL A 16 2.19 -1.08 15.12
C VAL A 16 3.27 -0.79 14.07
N MET A 17 3.09 -1.29 12.85
CA MET A 17 4.04 -1.07 11.76
C MET A 17 4.20 0.40 11.42
N MET A 18 3.10 1.18 11.39
CA MET A 18 3.15 2.62 11.16
C MET A 18 3.95 3.35 12.25
N ASN A 19 3.79 2.97 13.52
CA ASN A 19 4.55 3.57 14.62
C ASN A 19 6.06 3.25 14.55
N ASP A 20 6.42 2.04 14.15
CA ASP A 20 7.83 1.66 13.94
C ASP A 20 8.41 2.43 12.75
N LEU A 21 7.65 2.48 11.65
CA LEU A 21 8.04 3.20 10.43
C LEU A 21 8.16 4.70 10.64
N GLN A 22 7.29 5.35 11.41
CA GLN A 22 7.40 6.79 11.66
C GLN A 22 8.71 7.12 12.38
N THR A 23 9.13 6.25 13.32
CA THR A 23 10.32 6.47 14.13
C THR A 23 11.55 6.36 13.26
N TRP A 24 11.57 5.37 12.38
CA TRP A 24 12.62 5.20 11.39
C TRP A 24 12.60 6.32 10.33
N SER A 25 11.44 6.66 9.75
CA SER A 25 11.29 7.68 8.71
C SER A 25 11.70 9.06 9.22
N GLN A 26 11.25 9.46 10.41
CA GLN A 26 11.65 10.74 11.00
C GLN A 26 13.15 10.81 11.27
N LYS A 27 13.76 9.70 11.69
CA LYS A 27 15.21 9.62 11.93
C LYS A 27 16.02 9.77 10.64
N ASN A 28 15.56 9.17 9.53
CA ASN A 28 16.33 9.14 8.27
C ASN A 28 16.05 10.33 7.36
N PHE A 29 14.80 10.81 7.34
CA PHE A 29 14.34 11.78 6.35
C PHE A 29 13.79 13.08 6.96
N GLY A 30 13.52 13.11 8.26
CA GLY A 30 12.91 14.25 8.95
C GLY A 30 11.61 14.68 8.25
N ASP A 31 11.49 15.99 8.01
CA ASP A 31 10.33 16.59 7.34
C ASP A 31 10.47 16.68 5.80
N ASN A 32 11.30 15.81 5.19
CA ASN A 32 11.41 15.66 3.74
C ASN A 32 11.64 16.99 2.99
N LYS A 33 12.73 17.70 3.32
CA LYS A 33 13.29 18.83 2.52
C LYS A 33 12.26 19.89 2.06
N GLY A 34 11.19 20.13 2.84
CA GLY A 34 10.19 21.18 2.58
C GLY A 34 8.94 20.77 1.80
N ILE A 35 8.80 19.49 1.39
CA ILE A 35 7.54 18.96 0.84
C ILE A 35 6.68 18.26 1.91
N ASN A 36 7.20 18.10 3.14
CA ASN A 36 6.47 17.63 4.32
C ASN A 36 5.69 16.33 4.06
N HIS A 37 4.38 16.34 4.29
CA HIS A 37 3.47 15.21 4.10
C HIS A 37 3.37 14.75 2.63
N LEU A 38 3.76 15.56 1.65
CA LEU A 38 3.73 15.15 0.24
C LEU A 38 4.90 14.23 -0.12
N GLY A 39 5.99 14.22 0.65
CA GLY A 39 7.15 13.36 0.41
C GLY A 39 6.78 11.89 0.27
N PRO A 40 6.11 11.29 1.27
CA PRO A 40 5.71 9.89 1.18
C PRO A 40 4.67 9.62 0.10
N LEU A 41 3.78 10.59 -0.20
CA LEU A 41 2.83 10.43 -1.30
C LEU A 41 3.54 10.35 -2.66
N ILE A 42 4.59 11.14 -2.86
CA ILE A 42 5.43 11.11 -4.06
C ILE A 42 6.24 9.81 -4.11
N GLY A 43 6.84 9.40 -2.98
CA GLY A 43 7.55 8.12 -2.88
C GLY A 43 6.65 6.94 -3.25
N MET A 44 5.42 6.88 -2.72
CA MET A 44 4.44 5.85 -3.11
C MET A 44 4.15 5.84 -4.63
N GLN A 45 4.16 7.00 -5.29
CA GLN A 45 3.96 7.10 -6.73
C GLN A 45 5.19 6.62 -7.52
N GLU A 46 6.39 6.81 -7.00
CA GLU A 46 7.64 6.27 -7.55
C GLU A 46 7.61 4.74 -7.53
N GLU A 47 7.31 4.14 -6.37
CA GLU A 47 7.23 2.67 -6.21
C GLU A 47 6.12 2.04 -7.04
N LEU A 48 4.98 2.73 -7.18
CA LEU A 48 3.92 2.31 -8.09
C LEU A 48 4.38 2.32 -9.55
N GLY A 49 5.24 3.27 -9.93
CA GLY A 49 5.86 3.34 -11.24
C GLY A 49 6.81 2.17 -11.50
N GLU A 50 7.63 1.81 -10.51
CA GLU A 50 8.50 0.63 -10.57
C GLU A 50 7.69 -0.66 -10.72
N LEU A 51 6.67 -0.85 -9.88
CA LEU A 51 5.76 -1.99 -9.96
C LEU A 51 5.07 -2.07 -11.34
N ALA A 52 4.59 -0.94 -11.86
CA ALA A 52 3.96 -0.88 -13.18
C ALA A 52 4.95 -1.25 -14.30
N HIS A 53 6.21 -0.82 -14.20
CA HIS A 53 7.26 -1.14 -15.16
C HIS A 53 7.60 -2.63 -15.14
N ILE A 54 7.72 -3.24 -13.95
CA ILE A 54 7.92 -4.68 -13.80
C ILE A 54 6.74 -5.46 -14.39
N ALA A 55 5.51 -5.09 -14.03
CA ALA A 55 4.30 -5.74 -14.52
C ALA A 55 4.17 -5.64 -16.04
N LEU A 56 4.46 -4.48 -16.63
CA LEU A 56 4.42 -4.27 -18.08
C LEU A 56 5.43 -5.16 -18.80
N LYS A 57 6.67 -5.22 -18.33
CA LYS A 57 7.71 -6.08 -18.93
C LYS A 57 7.34 -7.56 -18.86
N LYS A 58 6.83 -8.02 -17.71
CA LYS A 58 6.33 -9.39 -17.54
C LYS A 58 5.18 -9.70 -18.51
N HIS A 59 4.23 -8.77 -18.65
CA HIS A 59 3.11 -8.91 -19.58
C HIS A 59 3.55 -8.96 -21.04
N GLN A 60 4.53 -8.14 -21.42
CA GLN A 60 5.08 -8.07 -22.78
C GLN A 60 6.01 -9.24 -23.13
N ASP A 61 6.37 -10.07 -22.16
CA ASP A 61 7.33 -11.15 -22.33
C ASP A 61 8.67 -10.67 -22.91
N ILE A 62 9.20 -9.58 -22.37
CA ILE A 62 10.50 -9.03 -22.75
C ILE A 62 11.39 -8.93 -21.53
N ARG A 63 12.71 -8.97 -21.76
CA ARG A 63 13.71 -8.62 -20.74
C ARG A 63 13.61 -9.46 -19.45
N ARG A 64 13.28 -10.75 -19.60
CA ARG A 64 13.08 -11.71 -18.49
C ARG A 64 14.35 -12.04 -17.70
N ASP A 65 15.50 -11.62 -18.20
CA ASP A 65 16.84 -11.85 -17.68
C ASP A 65 17.46 -10.61 -17.01
N GLU A 66 16.80 -9.44 -17.12
CA GLU A 66 17.15 -8.23 -16.38
C GLU A 66 16.91 -8.43 -14.86
N GLU A 67 17.54 -7.58 -14.04
CA GLU A 67 17.49 -7.63 -12.56
C GLU A 67 16.06 -7.75 -12.00
N PHE A 68 15.06 -7.17 -12.68
CA PHE A 68 13.63 -7.22 -12.31
C PHE A 68 13.02 -8.62 -12.15
N SER A 69 13.70 -9.66 -12.65
CA SER A 69 13.21 -11.05 -12.63
C SER A 69 14.01 -11.96 -11.68
N LYS A 70 15.05 -11.44 -11.02
CA LYS A 70 15.94 -12.22 -10.15
C LYS A 70 15.71 -11.82 -8.71
N PRO A 71 15.59 -12.79 -7.78
CA PRO A 71 15.55 -12.45 -6.38
C PRO A 71 16.92 -11.94 -5.91
N ASP A 72 16.90 -11.12 -4.86
CA ASP A 72 18.10 -10.74 -4.11
C ASP A 72 18.65 -11.90 -3.26
N ASP A 73 19.68 -11.63 -2.45
CA ASP A 73 20.29 -12.60 -1.54
C ASP A 73 19.32 -13.13 -0.45
N LEU A 74 18.21 -12.43 -0.21
CA LEU A 74 17.15 -12.82 0.71
C LEU A 74 16.01 -13.61 0.02
N GLY A 75 16.10 -13.82 -1.29
CA GLY A 75 15.04 -14.50 -2.05
C GLY A 75 13.87 -13.57 -2.42
N ILE A 76 14.01 -12.26 -2.23
CA ILE A 76 12.96 -11.27 -2.47
C ILE A 76 13.02 -10.82 -3.93
N LEU A 77 11.90 -10.92 -4.63
CA LEU A 77 11.77 -10.42 -5.99
C LEU A 77 11.60 -8.90 -5.99
N PRO A 78 12.08 -8.18 -7.00
CA PRO A 78 11.87 -6.73 -7.12
C PRO A 78 10.39 -6.31 -7.08
N GLU A 79 9.47 -7.18 -7.53
CA GLU A 79 8.02 -6.92 -7.40
C GLU A 79 7.55 -6.94 -5.94
N HIS A 80 8.13 -7.81 -5.10
CA HIS A 80 7.80 -7.87 -3.67
C HIS A 80 8.32 -6.63 -2.94
N ASP A 81 9.51 -6.15 -3.32
CA ASP A 81 10.12 -4.95 -2.75
C ASP A 81 9.27 -3.71 -3.05
N ALA A 82 8.92 -3.49 -4.32
CA ALA A 82 8.03 -2.38 -4.71
C ALA A 82 6.65 -2.44 -4.02
N LEU A 83 6.08 -3.64 -3.83
CA LEU A 83 4.83 -3.81 -3.07
C LEU A 83 4.99 -3.45 -1.58
N ALA A 84 6.13 -3.79 -0.98
CA ALA A 84 6.44 -3.45 0.40
C ALA A 84 6.70 -1.95 0.56
N ASP A 85 7.40 -1.31 -0.37
CA ASP A 85 7.71 0.11 -0.32
C ASP A 85 6.46 0.98 -0.54
N ILE A 86 5.53 0.56 -1.41
CA ILE A 86 4.20 1.19 -1.49
C ILE A 86 3.53 1.20 -0.11
N LEU A 87 3.60 0.09 0.62
CA LEU A 87 3.01 -0.02 1.96
C LEU A 87 3.74 0.87 2.99
N VAL A 88 5.08 0.91 2.93
CA VAL A 88 5.91 1.79 3.78
C VAL A 88 5.52 3.26 3.58
N TYR A 89 5.50 3.72 2.33
CA TYR A 89 5.17 5.09 2.00
C TYR A 89 3.70 5.42 2.30
N TRP A 90 2.78 4.48 2.10
CA TRP A 90 1.38 4.69 2.47
C TRP A 90 1.20 4.89 3.98
N LEU A 91 1.88 4.10 4.82
CA LEU A 91 1.80 4.24 6.27
C LEU A 91 2.47 5.52 6.77
N ASP A 92 3.64 5.88 6.24
CA ASP A 92 4.28 7.17 6.57
C ASP A 92 3.39 8.34 6.14
N TYR A 93 2.77 8.25 4.96
CA TYR A 93 1.80 9.24 4.50
C TYR A 93 0.62 9.38 5.46
N CYS A 94 0.01 8.26 5.86
CA CYS A 94 -1.10 8.24 6.83
C CYS A 94 -0.72 8.96 8.12
N TRP A 95 0.44 8.64 8.69
CA TRP A 95 0.91 9.27 9.91
C TRP A 95 1.08 10.79 9.75
N ARG A 96 1.75 11.24 8.68
CA ARG A 96 2.01 12.66 8.43
C ARG A 96 0.76 13.49 8.19
N ILE A 97 -0.33 12.88 7.72
CA ILE A 97 -1.63 13.55 7.57
C ILE A 97 -2.55 13.37 8.80
N GLY A 98 -2.04 12.79 9.88
CA GLY A 98 -2.76 12.68 11.15
C GLY A 98 -3.69 11.46 11.27
N ILE A 99 -3.52 10.45 10.42
CA ILE A 99 -4.23 9.16 10.56
C ILE A 99 -3.44 8.29 11.52
N GLN A 100 -4.04 8.02 12.70
CA GLN A 100 -3.41 7.24 13.78
C GLN A 100 -3.78 5.76 13.77
N ASP A 101 -4.83 5.40 13.04
CA ASP A 101 -5.39 4.05 12.95
C ASP A 101 -5.65 3.71 11.47
N PRO A 102 -4.65 3.18 10.73
CA PRO A 102 -4.82 2.75 9.35
C PRO A 102 -5.79 1.56 9.23
N GLU A 103 -5.94 0.71 10.24
CA GLU A 103 -6.95 -0.36 10.26
C GLU A 103 -8.37 0.20 10.19
N TYR A 104 -8.64 1.35 10.79
CA TYR A 104 -9.92 2.04 10.64
C TYR A 104 -10.28 2.30 9.17
N LEU A 105 -9.31 2.68 8.33
CA LEU A 105 -9.55 2.87 6.89
C LEU A 105 -9.94 1.54 6.23
N VAL A 106 -9.27 0.45 6.58
CA VAL A 106 -9.58 -0.89 6.08
C VAL A 106 -10.98 -1.31 6.53
N GLU A 107 -11.29 -1.21 7.81
CA GLU A 107 -12.57 -1.66 8.35
C GLU A 107 -13.75 -0.80 7.86
N LYS A 108 -13.67 0.53 8.02
CA LYS A 108 -14.81 1.42 7.77
C LYS A 108 -14.90 1.86 6.32
N VAL A 109 -13.78 2.15 5.67
CA VAL A 109 -13.81 2.62 4.27
C VAL A 109 -13.83 1.44 3.31
N LEU A 110 -12.90 0.50 3.42
CA LEU A 110 -12.85 -0.64 2.50
C LEU A 110 -14.02 -1.60 2.74
N TYR A 111 -14.11 -2.25 3.91
CA TYR A 111 -15.11 -3.30 4.14
C TYR A 111 -16.55 -2.77 4.23
N GLN A 112 -16.76 -1.68 4.97
CA GLN A 112 -18.13 -1.20 5.17
C GLN A 112 -18.68 -0.38 4.01
N ARG A 113 -17.82 0.22 3.17
CA ARG A 113 -18.26 1.10 2.07
C ARG A 113 -17.83 0.66 0.69
N VAL A 114 -16.55 0.38 0.43
CA VAL A 114 -16.07 0.06 -0.93
C VAL A 114 -16.55 -1.31 -1.38
N LEU A 115 -16.37 -2.35 -0.55
CA LEU A 115 -16.73 -3.73 -0.91
C LEU A 115 -18.23 -3.98 -1.00
N LYS A 116 -19.06 -3.12 -0.39
CA LYS A 116 -20.53 -3.19 -0.53
C LYS A 116 -21.04 -2.59 -1.85
N ARG A 117 -20.20 -1.91 -2.64
CA ARG A 117 -20.63 -1.28 -3.89
C ARG A 117 -20.94 -2.34 -4.95
N ASN A 118 -22.09 -2.21 -5.61
CA ASN A 118 -22.40 -2.99 -6.80
C ASN A 118 -21.99 -2.21 -8.07
N TRP A 119 -20.76 -2.44 -8.50
CA TRP A 119 -20.17 -1.78 -9.67
C TRP A 119 -20.85 -2.12 -11.01
N LYS A 120 -21.64 -3.20 -11.07
CA LYS A 120 -22.42 -3.58 -12.26
C LYS A 120 -23.77 -2.84 -12.35
N LYS A 121 -24.38 -2.49 -11.22
CA LYS A 121 -25.70 -1.81 -11.16
C LYS A 121 -25.61 -0.28 -11.26
N HIS A 122 -24.54 0.33 -10.75
CA HIS A 122 -24.39 1.79 -10.69
C HIS A 122 -23.23 2.31 -11.54
N ARG A 123 -23.08 1.74 -12.74
CA ARG A 123 -21.93 1.99 -13.64
C ARG A 123 -21.76 3.45 -14.07
N LYS A 124 -22.83 4.26 -13.99
CA LYS A 124 -22.86 5.66 -14.48
C LYS A 124 -22.77 6.72 -13.38
N ILE A 125 -22.83 6.37 -12.09
CA ILE A 125 -22.86 7.38 -11.05
C ILE A 125 -22.02 6.91 -9.87
N GLY A 126 -20.89 7.59 -9.63
CA GLY A 126 -20.13 7.52 -8.39
C GLY A 126 -20.88 8.15 -7.20
N GLN A 127 -22.19 7.90 -7.08
CA GLN A 127 -22.98 8.38 -5.97
C GLN A 127 -22.72 7.50 -4.74
N LYS A 128 -22.28 8.15 -3.67
CA LYS A 128 -22.33 7.61 -2.31
C LYS A 128 -23.78 7.21 -2.06
N ILE A 129 -23.99 5.95 -1.72
CA ILE A 129 -25.22 5.51 -1.06
C ILE A 129 -24.91 5.69 0.42
N ASP A 130 -25.66 6.59 1.05
CA ASP A 130 -25.65 6.84 2.49
C ASP A 130 -26.23 5.63 3.27
#